data_AF-A0A8B6GQQ9-F1
#
_entry.id   AF-A0A8B6GQQ9-F1
#
_cell.length_a   1.000
_cell.length_b   1.000
_cell.length_c   1.000
_cell.angle_alpha   90.00
_cell.angle_beta   90.00
_cell.angle_gamma   90.00
#
_symmetry.space_group_name_H-M   'P 1'
#
loop_
_entity.id
_entity.type
_entity.pdbx_description
1 polymer ?
#
loop_
_entity_poly.entity_id
_entity_poly.type
_entity_poly.pdbx_seq_one_letter_code
_entity_poly.pdbx_strand_id
1 'polypeptide(L)'
;MSPMWIAWIYVIILSAECATLEVAKYKQTKQSSNQDLITRHSSSAVDGIYEQYLTSSPNYCSHTGFVDELAWWAVDLGAIYDISNVVIFGRTDCCSKFYLLHVLVSANPNKMSNGTF
;
A
#
# COMPACT_ATOMS: atom_id res chain seq x y z
N MET A 1 48.10 42.20 8.30
CA MET A 1 46.72 41.88 7.88
C MET A 1 46.79 41.25 6.52
N SER A 2 46.44 39.98 6.39
CA SER A 2 46.17 39.35 5.10
C SER A 2 44.97 38.42 5.31
N PRO A 3 43.84 38.65 4.63
CA PRO A 3 42.68 37.79 4.77
C PRO A 3 42.94 36.55 3.92
N MET A 4 43.11 35.40 4.55
CA MET A 4 42.94 34.16 3.82
C MET A 4 41.46 33.78 3.88
N TRP A 5 40.79 34.22 2.82
CA TRP A 5 39.50 33.74 2.36
C TRP A 5 39.49 32.21 2.43
N ILE A 6 38.41 31.65 2.98
CA ILE A 6 38.17 30.20 2.89
C ILE A 6 38.13 29.84 1.42
N ALA A 7 39.20 29.20 0.95
CA ALA A 7 39.26 28.56 -0.34
C ALA A 7 38.63 27.17 -0.14
N TRP A 8 37.46 27.00 -0.77
CA TRP A 8 36.71 25.75 -0.92
C TRP A 8 35.84 25.34 0.28
N ILE A 9 34.53 25.55 0.13
CA ILE A 9 33.51 24.75 0.80
C ILE A 9 33.23 23.56 -0.11
N TYR A 10 33.45 22.34 0.39
CA TYR A 10 32.93 21.13 -0.22
C TYR A 10 31.55 20.85 0.37
N VAL A 11 30.48 21.31 -0.29
CA VAL A 11 29.14 20.79 0.01
C VAL A 11 28.96 19.53 -0.82
N ILE A 12 29.20 18.38 -0.22
CA ILE A 12 28.78 17.11 -0.80
C ILE A 12 27.31 16.94 -0.43
N ILE A 13 26.41 17.38 -1.31
CA ILE A 13 25.04 16.88 -1.28
C ILE A 13 25.13 15.50 -1.90
N LEU A 14 25.34 14.47 -1.07
CA LEU A 14 24.95 13.12 -1.45
C LEU A 14 23.46 13.25 -1.74
N SER A 15 23.05 13.07 -2.99
CA SER A 15 21.65 12.89 -3.30
C SER A 15 21.17 11.79 -2.36
N ALA A 16 20.39 12.17 -1.34
CA ALA A 16 19.50 11.22 -0.74
C ALA A 16 18.61 10.83 -1.92
N GLU A 17 18.90 9.71 -2.55
CA GLU A 17 17.84 8.88 -3.10
C GLU A 17 16.94 8.67 -1.89
N CYS A 18 15.96 9.56 -1.74
CA CYS A 18 15.01 9.51 -0.66
C CYS A 18 14.34 8.15 -0.87
N ALA A 19 14.72 7.17 -0.04
CA ALA A 19 14.20 5.84 -0.15
C ALA A 19 12.68 5.98 -0.21
N THR A 20 12.07 5.48 -1.28
CA THR A 20 10.62 5.53 -1.43
C THR A 20 10.02 4.80 -0.24
N LEU A 21 9.46 5.54 0.71
CA LEU A 21 8.89 4.98 1.92
C LEU A 21 7.57 4.30 1.59
N GLU A 22 7.45 3.00 1.91
CA GLU A 22 6.17 2.29 1.82
C GLU A 22 5.27 2.71 3.00
N VAL A 23 4.51 3.78 2.80
CA VAL A 23 3.67 4.38 3.84
C VAL A 23 2.47 3.52 4.23
N ALA A 24 2.11 2.52 3.42
CA ALA A 24 0.98 1.62 3.67
C ALA A 24 1.32 0.43 4.58
N LYS A 25 2.61 0.12 4.78
CA LYS A 25 3.04 -1.07 5.52
C LYS A 25 2.54 -1.05 6.97
N TYR A 26 1.94 -2.16 7.40
CA TYR A 26 1.33 -2.38 8.72
C TYR A 26 0.23 -1.40 9.13
N LYS A 27 -0.36 -0.70 8.15
CA LYS A 27 -1.47 0.22 8.39
C LYS A 27 -2.78 -0.52 8.57
N GLN A 28 -3.78 0.19 9.08
CA GLN A 28 -5.11 -0.38 9.29
C GLN A 28 -5.82 -0.54 7.95
N THR A 29 -6.40 -1.71 7.72
CA THR A 29 -7.03 -2.05 6.45
C THR A 29 -8.46 -2.52 6.64
N LYS A 30 -9.30 -2.27 5.64
CA LYS A 30 -10.67 -2.79 5.55
C LYS A 30 -10.92 -3.33 4.16
N GLN A 31 -11.85 -4.25 4.04
CA GLN A 31 -12.35 -4.72 2.76
C GLN A 31 -13.85 -5.00 2.87
N SER A 32 -14.53 -5.05 1.74
CA SER A 32 -15.99 -5.24 1.66
C SER A 32 -16.48 -6.46 2.43
N SER A 33 -15.76 -7.57 2.32
CA SER A 33 -16.01 -8.82 3.03
C SER A 33 -14.74 -9.67 3.08
N ASN A 34 -14.73 -10.72 3.88
CA ASN A 34 -13.65 -11.73 3.86
C ASN A 34 -14.23 -13.05 3.35
N GLN A 35 -13.50 -13.75 2.47
CA GLN A 35 -13.95 -15.07 2.02
C GLN A 35 -13.98 -16.11 3.15
N ASP A 36 -13.09 -15.98 4.14
CA ASP A 36 -13.20 -16.67 5.43
C ASP A 36 -12.75 -15.76 6.58
N LEU A 37 -13.07 -16.14 7.82
CA LEU A 37 -12.82 -15.32 9.01
C LEU A 37 -11.40 -15.45 9.60
N ILE A 38 -10.56 -16.35 9.09
CA ILE A 38 -9.33 -16.80 9.75
C ILE A 38 -8.07 -16.45 8.95
N THR A 39 -8.14 -16.49 7.62
CA THR A 39 -6.97 -16.40 6.74
C THR A 39 -7.08 -15.24 5.77
N ARG A 40 -8.28 -14.86 5.32
CA ARG A 40 -8.49 -13.89 4.22
C ARG A 40 -8.58 -12.45 4.68
N HIS A 41 -7.65 -12.04 5.53
CA HIS A 41 -7.65 -10.70 6.09
C HIS A 41 -7.13 -9.66 5.10
N SER A 42 -7.74 -8.48 5.14
CA SER A 42 -7.30 -7.30 4.37
C SER A 42 -5.85 -6.90 4.66
N SER A 43 -5.38 -7.16 5.87
CA SER A 43 -4.04 -6.79 6.34
C SER A 43 -2.91 -7.53 5.62
N SER A 44 -3.19 -8.68 5.00
CA SER A 44 -2.20 -9.44 4.22
C SER A 44 -1.64 -8.63 3.04
N ALA A 45 -2.37 -7.61 2.56
CA ALA A 45 -1.91 -6.75 1.48
C ALA A 45 -0.89 -5.67 1.93
N VAL A 46 -0.65 -5.51 3.24
CA VAL A 46 0.25 -4.49 3.81
C VAL A 46 1.19 -5.06 4.89
N ASP A 47 1.33 -6.38 4.98
CA ASP A 47 2.18 -7.04 5.98
C ASP A 47 3.68 -7.03 5.61
N GLY A 48 4.02 -6.50 4.44
CA GLY A 48 5.38 -6.44 3.92
C GLY A 48 5.90 -7.77 3.37
N ILE A 49 5.02 -8.74 3.14
CA ILE A 49 5.31 -9.98 2.42
C ILE A 49 4.72 -9.86 1.02
N TYR A 50 5.56 -9.94 -0.01
CA TYR A 50 5.16 -9.76 -1.41
C TYR A 50 4.93 -11.08 -2.15
N GLU A 51 4.70 -12.16 -1.42
CA GLU A 51 4.33 -13.44 -2.03
C GLU A 51 2.92 -13.36 -2.61
N GLN A 52 2.76 -13.79 -3.85
CA GLN A 52 1.54 -13.54 -4.63
C GLN A 52 0.67 -14.78 -4.79
N TYR A 53 0.84 -15.79 -3.94
CA TYR A 53 0.07 -17.02 -4.02
C TYR A 53 -0.84 -17.20 -2.80
N LEU A 54 -2.02 -17.77 -3.02
CA LEU A 54 -3.01 -17.93 -1.96
C LEU A 54 -3.16 -19.40 -1.59
N THR A 55 -2.75 -19.75 -0.38
CA THR A 55 -2.97 -21.07 0.23
C THR A 55 -3.82 -20.94 1.50
N SER A 56 -4.26 -22.06 2.08
CA SER A 56 -4.98 -22.07 3.35
C SER A 56 -4.08 -21.75 4.54
N SER A 57 -2.79 -22.10 4.50
CA SER A 57 -1.81 -21.73 5.52
C SER A 57 -0.40 -22.03 5.01
N PRO A 58 0.48 -21.03 4.84
CA PRO A 58 0.27 -19.60 5.06
C PRO A 58 -0.52 -18.90 3.93
N ASN A 59 -1.26 -17.84 4.29
CA ASN A 59 -1.93 -16.96 3.32
C ASN A 59 -1.12 -15.68 3.12
N TYR A 60 -0.99 -15.24 1.86
CA TYR A 60 -0.24 -14.02 1.50
C TYR A 60 -1.09 -12.95 0.79
N CYS A 61 -2.35 -13.26 0.47
CA CYS A 61 -3.21 -12.34 -0.27
C CYS A 61 -4.47 -12.00 0.54
N SER A 62 -4.96 -10.77 0.43
CA SER A 62 -6.33 -10.48 0.83
C SER A 62 -7.32 -11.16 -0.14
N HIS A 63 -8.52 -11.49 0.33
CA HIS A 63 -9.56 -12.11 -0.50
C HIS A 63 -10.96 -11.78 0.00
N THR A 64 -11.75 -11.12 -0.85
CA THR A 64 -13.15 -10.82 -0.58
C THR A 64 -14.06 -12.01 -0.84
N GLY A 65 -15.26 -12.03 -0.26
CA GLY A 65 -16.25 -13.05 -0.54
C GLY A 65 -16.73 -13.07 -1.99
N PHE A 66 -17.38 -14.17 -2.38
CA PHE A 66 -17.86 -14.39 -3.76
C PHE A 66 -19.18 -13.66 -4.08
N VAL A 67 -19.84 -13.06 -3.08
CA VAL A 67 -21.16 -12.43 -3.22
C VAL A 67 -21.09 -10.90 -3.30
N ASP A 68 -19.89 -10.33 -3.30
CA ASP A 68 -19.70 -8.89 -3.40
C ASP A 68 -19.90 -8.43 -4.84
N GLU A 69 -20.98 -7.71 -5.12
CA GLU A 69 -21.21 -7.10 -6.45
C GLU A 69 -20.15 -6.04 -6.79
N LEU A 70 -19.65 -5.33 -5.77
CA LEU A 70 -18.59 -4.32 -5.85
C LEU A 70 -17.58 -4.54 -4.73
N ALA A 71 -16.66 -5.48 -4.94
CA ALA A 71 -15.58 -5.76 -4.00
C ALA A 71 -14.65 -4.55 -3.86
N TRP A 72 -14.28 -4.21 -2.62
CA TRP A 72 -13.36 -3.11 -2.35
C TRP A 72 -12.38 -3.47 -1.24
N TRP A 73 -11.20 -2.84 -1.28
CA TRP A 73 -10.17 -2.89 -0.25
C TRP A 73 -9.67 -1.47 -0.01
N ALA A 74 -9.37 -1.13 1.24
CA ALA A 74 -8.92 0.20 1.63
C ALA A 74 -7.88 0.12 2.75
N VAL A 75 -6.98 1.10 2.78
CA VAL A 75 -5.98 1.31 3.83
C VAL A 75 -6.09 2.72 4.40
N ASP A 76 -6.10 2.82 5.73
CA ASP A 76 -5.93 4.08 6.45
C ASP A 76 -4.45 4.32 6.72
N LEU A 77 -3.84 5.28 6.03
CA LEU A 77 -2.43 5.60 6.21
C LEU A 77 -2.15 6.24 7.60
N GLY A 78 -3.18 6.73 8.29
CA GLY A 78 -3.10 7.36 9.62
C GLY A 78 -2.59 8.81 9.60
N ALA A 79 -2.18 9.32 8.43
CA ALA A 79 -1.78 10.70 8.19
C ALA A 79 -1.91 11.01 6.69
N ILE A 80 -1.81 12.29 6.33
CA ILE A 80 -1.72 12.72 4.93
C ILE A 80 -0.27 12.54 4.46
N TYR A 81 -0.11 11.88 3.30
CA TYR A 81 1.18 11.65 2.66
C TYR A 81 1.12 12.13 1.21
N ASP A 82 2.27 12.62 0.72
CA ASP A 82 2.46 12.83 -0.71
C ASP A 82 2.74 11.48 -1.38
N ILE A 83 1.71 10.93 -2.03
CA ILE A 83 1.78 9.62 -2.70
C ILE A 83 2.36 9.80 -4.11
N SER A 84 3.57 9.28 -4.32
CA SER A 84 4.23 9.30 -5.63
C SER A 84 3.81 8.13 -6.53
N ASN A 85 3.63 6.95 -5.95
CA ASN A 85 3.31 5.72 -6.66
C ASN A 85 2.37 4.85 -5.83
N VAL A 86 1.51 4.09 -6.52
CA VAL A 86 0.73 3.01 -5.93
C VAL A 86 1.11 1.72 -6.66
N VAL A 87 1.68 0.76 -5.93
CA VAL A 87 2.10 -0.53 -6.46
C VAL A 87 1.14 -1.60 -5.95
N ILE A 88 0.57 -2.39 -6.85
CA ILE A 88 -0.44 -3.40 -6.53
C ILE A 88 0.05 -4.75 -7.03
N PHE A 89 0.20 -5.69 -6.09
CA PHE A 89 0.60 -7.06 -6.39
C PHE A 89 -0.65 -7.93 -6.52
N GLY A 90 -0.89 -8.45 -7.72
CA GLY A 90 -1.97 -9.40 -7.97
C GLY A 90 -1.60 -10.81 -7.61
N ARG A 91 -2.62 -11.65 -7.35
CA ARG A 91 -2.46 -13.09 -7.17
C ARG A 91 -1.89 -13.73 -8.45
N THR A 92 -0.98 -14.69 -8.35
CA THR A 92 -0.23 -15.29 -9.48
C THR A 92 -0.45 -16.79 -9.68
N ASP A 93 -0.87 -17.52 -8.65
CA ASP A 93 -1.04 -18.99 -8.68
C ASP A 93 -2.33 -19.45 -9.37
N CYS A 94 -3.35 -18.60 -9.46
CA CYS A 94 -4.50 -18.76 -10.33
C CYS A 94 -5.21 -17.42 -10.49
N CYS A 95 -6.15 -17.36 -11.43
CA CYS A 95 -7.22 -16.37 -11.35
C CYS A 95 -6.69 -14.91 -11.41
N SER A 96 -5.49 -14.74 -11.97
CA SER A 96 -4.57 -13.60 -11.82
C SER A 96 -4.98 -12.33 -12.58
N LYS A 97 -6.26 -12.15 -12.83
CA LYS A 97 -6.74 -11.04 -13.66
C LYS A 97 -7.50 -10.07 -12.78
N PHE A 98 -6.87 -8.92 -12.52
CA PHE A 98 -7.60 -7.73 -12.18
C PHE A 98 -8.41 -7.31 -13.41
N TYR A 99 -9.73 -7.34 -13.31
CA TYR A 99 -10.58 -6.71 -14.31
C TYR A 99 -11.10 -5.40 -13.71
N LEU A 100 -10.86 -4.28 -14.39
CA LEU A 100 -11.44 -2.97 -14.07
C LEU A 100 -11.11 -2.46 -12.64
N LEU A 101 -9.83 -2.47 -12.27
CA LEU A 101 -9.35 -1.91 -11.01
C LEU A 101 -9.38 -0.38 -11.02
N HIS A 102 -10.14 0.22 -10.10
CA HIS A 102 -10.16 1.67 -9.88
C HIS A 102 -9.40 1.99 -8.59
N VAL A 103 -8.41 2.89 -8.66
CA VAL A 103 -7.63 3.34 -7.52
C VAL A 103 -8.04 4.76 -7.17
N LEU A 104 -8.50 4.97 -5.93
CA LEU A 104 -8.80 6.28 -5.37
C LEU A 104 -7.82 6.59 -4.24
N VAL A 105 -7.22 7.78 -4.28
CA VAL A 105 -6.42 8.34 -3.19
C VAL A 105 -7.12 9.59 -2.67
N SER A 106 -7.32 9.70 -1.36
CA SER A 106 -8.01 10.84 -0.76
C SER A 106 -7.41 11.23 0.59
N ALA A 107 -7.29 12.53 0.83
CA ALA A 107 -6.98 13.09 2.14
C ALA A 107 -8.22 13.21 3.05
N ASN A 108 -9.41 12.79 2.58
CA ASN A 108 -10.63 12.83 3.37
C ASN A 108 -10.80 11.53 4.19
N PRO A 109 -10.71 11.59 5.53
CA PRO A 109 -10.78 10.39 6.38
C PRO A 109 -12.17 9.71 6.34
N ASN A 110 -13.21 10.42 5.90
CA ASN A 110 -14.56 9.88 5.84
C ASN A 110 -14.85 9.05 4.57
N LYS A 111 -13.90 8.96 3.62
CA LYS A 111 -14.05 8.14 2.40
C LYS A 111 -13.90 6.64 2.66
N MET A 112 -13.48 6.23 3.86
CA MET A 112 -13.25 4.83 4.21
C MET A 112 -14.52 4.05 4.63
N SER A 113 -15.71 4.65 4.55
CA SER A 113 -16.97 4.00 4.93
C SER A 113 -17.71 3.43 3.70
N ASN A 114 -17.94 2.12 3.73
CA ASN A 114 -18.94 1.38 2.95
C ASN A 114 -18.84 1.36 1.41
N GLY A 115 -17.66 1.61 0.83
CA GLY A 115 -17.48 1.43 -0.62
C GLY A 115 -18.28 2.41 -1.48
N THR A 116 -18.85 3.47 -0.89
CA THR A 116 -19.47 4.58 -1.63
C THR A 116 -18.37 5.54 -2.05
N PHE A 117 -17.85 5.36 -3.26
CA PHE A 117 -16.89 6.25 -3.88
C PHE A 117 -17.56 7.34 -4.71
#